data_AF-A0AAV6WZL1-F1
#
_entry.id   AF-A0AAV6WZL1-F1
#
_cell.length_a   1.000
_cell.length_b   1.000
_cell.length_c   1.000
_cell.angle_alpha   90.00
_cell.angle_beta   90.00
_cell.angle_gamma   90.00
#
_symmetry.space_group_name_H-M   'P 1'
#
loop_
_entity.id
_entity.type
_entity.pdbx_description
1 polymer ?
#
loop_
_entity_poly.entity_id
_entity_poly.type
_entity_poly.pdbx_seq_one_letter_code
_entity_poly.pdbx_strand_id
1 'polypeptide(L)'
;MASRNQFLFVSFLLPLIFVKFTLADLASQDAVVLEDQNDAESLAKTAELKLHQLKLKISSLETSIEGQTGELERKDGSIQQLEKVIEDKSNSLASLQSAVRSLQEKGSLDVQEKIRDVNARVNELEKQIVTLKKEIEAQSRKKDKLEAQANVAEKKIEGLNLKFENLRKINDEQKLIIRNAQRALRVAEEEMLKAKLEASSVTKKLKEVRQGWLPPWISAHLVHFQSFFITQWNEHGRPTLDLTILKVSFLSYQVLNKKSEVEKLVQPHLETLRTKWFPTIKEHCKAFVDDFHPLVQSVSTQAIDYYHVVHSTIKPHVIKIHEVVDPYFQETKMVMKPYIDQVSDTAKPYLDKALLFLRPYTKKVFRYHRIVTKNVQIYHSRVQANLHKTLKNYELTRPLATERLVWFMASGLMVLPMIVLFRILLWKEPKKRPRSTNRSHARRRAKRVHLQEKLTS
;
A
#
# COMPACT_ATOMS: atom_id res chain seq x y z
N MET A 1 5.28 17.45 -29.14
CA MET A 1 6.17 18.42 -28.46
C MET A 1 5.79 18.71 -26.99
N ALA A 2 4.72 18.11 -26.42
CA ALA A 2 4.17 18.54 -25.12
C ALA A 2 4.95 18.13 -23.85
N SER A 3 5.79 17.08 -23.91
CA SER A 3 6.34 16.43 -22.71
C SER A 3 7.37 17.23 -21.92
N ARG A 4 8.13 18.14 -22.57
CA ARG A 4 9.31 18.77 -21.94
C ARG A 4 8.96 19.78 -20.84
N ASN A 5 7.82 20.47 -20.94
CA ASN A 5 7.43 21.47 -19.94
C ASN A 5 6.73 20.83 -18.72
N GLN A 6 6.04 19.70 -18.91
CA GLN A 6 5.38 18.97 -17.82
C GLN A 6 6.40 18.43 -16.81
N PHE A 7 7.52 17.84 -17.27
CA PHE A 7 8.59 17.38 -16.38
C PHE A 7 9.28 18.53 -15.62
N LEU A 8 9.39 19.72 -16.21
CA LEU A 8 9.94 20.89 -15.50
C LEU A 8 8.99 21.40 -14.39
N PHE A 9 7.67 21.37 -14.62
CA PHE A 9 6.68 21.66 -13.58
C PHE A 9 6.74 20.63 -12.44
N VAL A 10 6.79 19.33 -12.74
CA VAL A 10 6.94 18.28 -11.71
C VAL A 10 8.24 18.45 -10.93
N SER A 11 9.35 18.81 -11.60
CA SER A 11 10.64 19.08 -10.95
C SER A 11 10.62 20.30 -10.02
N PHE A 12 9.69 21.25 -10.20
CA PHE A 12 9.52 22.42 -9.31
C PHE A 12 8.48 22.18 -8.21
N LEU A 13 7.56 21.23 -8.41
CA LEU A 13 6.55 20.81 -7.42
C LEU A 13 7.11 19.83 -6.37
N LEU A 14 8.14 19.05 -6.71
CA LEU A 14 8.77 18.09 -5.78
C LEU A 14 9.18 18.68 -4.42
N PRO A 15 9.83 19.87 -4.32
CA PRO A 15 10.09 20.52 -3.03
C PRO A 15 8.83 21.08 -2.34
N LEU A 16 7.76 21.42 -3.08
CA LEU A 16 6.49 21.87 -2.49
C LEU A 16 5.74 20.72 -1.81
N ILE A 17 5.79 19.51 -2.38
CA ILE A 17 5.17 18.30 -1.81
C ILE A 17 5.76 18.01 -0.41
N PHE A 18 7.08 18.17 -0.24
CA PHE A 18 7.74 18.00 1.06
C PHE A 18 7.42 19.08 2.10
N VAL A 19 6.90 20.24 1.69
CA VAL A 19 6.40 21.29 2.60
C VAL A 19 4.91 21.13 2.91
N LYS A 20 4.15 20.52 1.99
CA LYS A 20 2.71 20.23 2.16
C LYS A 20 2.41 19.04 3.07
N PHE A 21 3.36 18.13 3.33
CA PHE A 21 3.13 16.92 4.15
C PHE A 21 2.90 17.18 5.66
N THR A 22 2.73 18.44 6.09
CA THR A 22 2.36 18.79 7.47
C THR A 22 1.11 19.68 7.56
N LEU A 23 0.31 19.84 6.49
CA LEU A 23 -0.96 20.57 6.56
C LEU A 23 -1.93 20.17 5.42
N ALA A 24 -3.20 19.92 5.77
CA ALA A 24 -4.25 19.27 4.95
C ALA A 24 -3.97 17.76 4.74
N ASP A 25 -4.81 16.80 5.13
CA ASP A 25 -6.20 16.78 5.64
C ASP A 25 -7.30 17.34 4.70
N LEU A 26 -8.42 16.61 4.62
CA LEU A 26 -9.60 16.80 3.77
C LEU A 26 -9.48 16.61 2.22
N ALA A 27 -10.60 16.16 1.63
CA ALA A 27 -10.99 16.18 0.21
C ALA A 27 -10.46 15.11 -0.81
N SER A 28 -11.07 13.92 -0.76
CA SER A 28 -11.93 13.34 -1.84
C SER A 28 -11.42 12.83 -3.22
N GLN A 29 -11.88 11.59 -3.49
CA GLN A 29 -12.50 11.05 -4.74
C GLN A 29 -11.70 10.33 -5.87
N ASP A 30 -11.99 9.02 -5.93
CA ASP A 30 -12.54 8.23 -7.08
C ASP A 30 -11.70 7.52 -8.16
N ALA A 31 -12.40 6.51 -8.72
CA ALA A 31 -12.09 5.59 -9.83
C ALA A 31 -11.05 4.44 -9.60
N VAL A 32 -11.07 3.33 -10.37
CA VAL A 32 -12.11 2.26 -10.49
C VAL A 32 -11.54 1.07 -11.31
N VAL A 33 -11.94 -0.19 -10.98
CA VAL A 33 -11.82 -1.45 -11.81
C VAL A 33 -10.38 -1.98 -12.08
N LEU A 34 -10.05 -3.28 -12.31
CA LEU A 34 -10.44 -4.66 -11.89
C LEU A 34 -9.19 -5.57 -12.20
N GLU A 35 -9.07 -6.88 -11.93
CA GLU A 35 -9.94 -7.87 -11.25
C GLU A 35 -9.26 -8.30 -9.93
N ASP A 36 -8.73 -9.49 -9.56
CA ASP A 36 -8.67 -10.91 -9.97
C ASP A 36 -7.98 -11.64 -8.77
N GLN A 37 -8.03 -12.96 -8.47
CA GLN A 37 -9.01 -14.04 -8.73
C GLN A 37 -8.82 -15.17 -7.68
N ASN A 38 -9.88 -15.67 -7.02
CA ASN A 38 -10.03 -17.01 -6.39
C ASN A 38 -11.19 -17.07 -5.36
N ASP A 39 -11.51 -15.97 -4.68
CA ASP A 39 -12.47 -15.97 -3.55
C ASP A 39 -13.95 -16.12 -3.93
N ALA A 40 -14.26 -16.26 -5.23
CA ALA A 40 -15.63 -16.20 -5.76
C ALA A 40 -16.51 -17.37 -5.30
N GLU A 41 -15.98 -18.59 -5.22
CA GLU A 41 -16.80 -19.80 -5.02
C GLU A 41 -17.36 -19.90 -3.58
N SER A 42 -16.60 -19.48 -2.57
CA SER A 42 -17.04 -19.48 -1.17
C SER A 42 -18.03 -18.35 -0.88
N LEU A 43 -17.83 -17.17 -1.48
CA LEU A 43 -18.75 -16.04 -1.41
C LEU A 43 -20.06 -16.33 -2.14
N ALA A 44 -20.02 -16.99 -3.30
CA ALA A 44 -21.22 -17.42 -4.03
C ALA A 44 -22.10 -18.33 -3.17
N LYS A 45 -21.55 -19.44 -2.63
CA LYS A 45 -22.26 -20.37 -1.75
C LYS A 45 -22.81 -19.69 -0.49
N THR A 46 -22.07 -18.73 0.07
CA THR A 46 -22.52 -17.93 1.23
C THR A 46 -23.65 -16.95 0.86
N ALA A 47 -23.67 -16.43 -0.36
CA ALA A 47 -24.73 -15.56 -0.88
C ALA A 47 -25.99 -16.36 -1.23
N GLU A 48 -25.85 -17.55 -1.84
CA GLU A 48 -26.95 -18.48 -2.13
C GLU A 48 -27.69 -18.91 -0.86
N LEU A 49 -26.96 -19.30 0.20
CA LEU A 49 -27.56 -19.64 1.49
C LEU A 49 -28.33 -18.46 2.10
N LYS A 50 -27.83 -17.23 1.95
CA LYS A 50 -28.52 -16.01 2.42
C LYS A 50 -29.75 -15.68 1.56
N LEU A 51 -29.66 -15.85 0.23
CA LEU A 51 -30.81 -15.71 -0.67
C LEU A 51 -31.89 -16.74 -0.36
N HIS A 52 -31.52 -17.99 -0.08
CA HIS A 52 -32.46 -19.04 0.33
C HIS A 52 -33.13 -18.70 1.67
N GLN A 53 -32.35 -18.22 2.66
CA GLN A 53 -32.90 -17.79 3.95
C GLN A 53 -33.83 -16.55 3.81
N LEU A 54 -33.50 -15.61 2.91
CA LEU A 54 -34.37 -14.48 2.60
C LEU A 54 -35.64 -14.93 1.87
N LYS A 55 -35.56 -15.86 0.91
CA LYS A 55 -36.72 -16.42 0.21
C LYS A 55 -37.68 -17.14 1.16
N LEU A 56 -37.16 -17.92 2.12
CA LEU A 56 -37.98 -18.53 3.17
C LEU A 56 -38.66 -17.48 4.06
N LYS A 57 -37.97 -16.40 4.42
CA LYS A 57 -38.57 -15.29 5.20
C LYS A 57 -39.63 -14.54 4.40
N ILE A 58 -39.37 -14.24 3.13
CA ILE A 58 -40.34 -13.62 2.22
C ILE A 58 -41.60 -14.49 2.13
N SER A 59 -41.46 -15.79 1.85
CA SER A 59 -42.58 -16.73 1.82
C SER A 59 -43.36 -16.78 3.15
N SER A 60 -42.68 -16.76 4.30
CA SER A 60 -43.38 -16.71 5.60
C SER A 60 -44.14 -15.39 5.83
N LEU A 61 -43.62 -14.26 5.33
CA LEU A 61 -44.27 -12.96 5.39
C LEU A 61 -45.44 -12.87 4.40
N GLU A 62 -45.29 -13.40 3.20
CA GLU A 62 -46.36 -13.53 2.20
C GLU A 62 -47.54 -14.32 2.78
N THR A 63 -47.31 -15.51 3.34
CA THR A 63 -48.37 -16.28 4.01
C THR A 63 -48.99 -15.57 5.23
N SER A 64 -48.20 -14.74 5.92
CA SER A 64 -48.71 -13.94 7.04
C SER A 64 -49.56 -12.75 6.57
N ILE A 65 -49.21 -12.12 5.45
CA ILE A 65 -49.95 -11.01 4.86
C ILE A 65 -51.24 -11.52 4.24
N GLU A 66 -51.20 -12.64 3.51
CA GLU A 66 -52.38 -13.25 2.91
C GLU A 66 -53.35 -13.78 3.98
N GLY A 67 -52.83 -14.39 5.05
CA GLY A 67 -53.62 -14.75 6.23
C GLY A 67 -54.29 -13.55 6.92
N GLN A 68 -53.57 -12.43 7.09
CA GLN A 68 -54.16 -11.19 7.62
C GLN A 68 -55.17 -10.55 6.67
N THR A 69 -54.95 -10.64 5.35
CA THR A 69 -55.85 -10.11 4.32
C THR A 69 -57.17 -10.88 4.30
N GLY A 70 -57.13 -12.21 4.32
CA GLY A 70 -58.34 -13.05 4.44
C GLY A 70 -59.06 -12.93 5.79
N GLU A 71 -58.37 -12.50 6.86
CA GLU A 71 -59.03 -12.12 8.12
C GLU A 71 -59.68 -10.72 8.02
N LEU A 72 -59.06 -9.79 7.30
CA LEU A 72 -59.60 -8.45 7.03
C LEU A 72 -60.87 -8.53 6.18
N GLU A 73 -60.86 -9.28 5.07
CA GLU A 73 -62.04 -9.51 4.22
C GLU A 73 -63.19 -10.16 5.00
N ARG A 74 -62.88 -11.13 5.87
CA ARG A 74 -63.90 -11.77 6.72
C ARG A 74 -64.51 -10.79 7.73
N LYS A 75 -63.72 -9.82 8.22
CA LYS A 75 -64.19 -8.73 9.09
C LYS A 75 -65.00 -7.70 8.31
N ASP A 76 -64.58 -7.35 7.11
CA ASP A 76 -65.29 -6.41 6.23
C ASP A 76 -66.67 -6.96 5.82
N GLY A 77 -66.75 -8.21 5.38
CA GLY A 77 -68.04 -8.88 5.13
C GLY A 77 -68.93 -9.00 6.39
N SER A 78 -68.34 -9.06 7.59
CA SER A 78 -69.10 -8.98 8.85
C SER A 78 -69.60 -7.55 9.14
N ILE A 79 -68.83 -6.51 8.78
CA ILE A 79 -69.23 -5.11 8.89
C ILE A 79 -70.36 -4.80 7.92
N GLN A 80 -70.27 -5.23 6.65
CA GLN A 80 -71.34 -5.07 5.66
C GLN A 80 -72.65 -5.74 6.11
N GLN A 81 -72.58 -6.91 6.77
CA GLN A 81 -73.76 -7.55 7.36
C GLN A 81 -74.37 -6.72 8.52
N LEU A 82 -73.54 -6.17 9.40
CA LEU A 82 -74.00 -5.30 10.49
C LEU A 82 -74.58 -3.98 9.96
N GLU A 83 -73.97 -3.38 8.94
CA GLU A 83 -74.43 -2.15 8.30
C GLU A 83 -75.79 -2.35 7.62
N LYS A 84 -75.98 -3.45 6.88
CA LYS A 84 -77.29 -3.82 6.35
C LYS A 84 -78.33 -4.04 7.44
N VAL A 85 -77.97 -4.71 8.55
CA VAL A 85 -78.90 -4.87 9.69
C VAL A 85 -79.24 -3.52 10.32
N ILE A 86 -78.31 -2.57 10.37
CA ILE A 86 -78.57 -1.20 10.83
C ILE A 86 -79.51 -0.46 9.86
N GLU A 87 -79.34 -0.62 8.54
CA GLU A 87 -80.22 -0.06 7.52
C GLU A 87 -81.64 -0.66 7.62
N ASP A 88 -81.78 -1.98 7.66
CA ASP A 88 -83.07 -2.67 7.85
C ASP A 88 -83.77 -2.22 9.15
N LYS A 89 -83.01 -2.02 10.24
CA LYS A 89 -83.54 -1.49 11.51
C LYS A 89 -83.88 0.00 11.43
N SER A 90 -83.12 0.81 10.69
CA SER A 90 -83.39 2.23 10.45
C SER A 90 -84.68 2.41 9.65
N ASN A 91 -84.84 1.64 8.57
CA ASN A 91 -86.07 1.59 7.76
C ASN A 91 -87.27 1.10 8.58
N SER A 92 -87.08 0.06 9.42
CA SER A 92 -88.10 -0.39 10.38
C SER A 92 -88.47 0.69 11.40
N LEU A 93 -87.50 1.46 11.89
CA LEU A 93 -87.70 2.55 12.85
C LEU A 93 -88.41 3.75 12.19
N ALA A 94 -88.04 4.11 10.96
CA ALA A 94 -88.74 5.13 10.17
C ALA A 94 -90.20 4.73 9.90
N SER A 95 -90.43 3.45 9.53
CA SER A 95 -91.78 2.89 9.39
C SER A 95 -92.56 2.97 10.72
N LEU A 96 -91.97 2.56 11.83
CA LEU A 96 -92.56 2.69 13.17
C LEU A 96 -92.81 4.14 13.57
N GLN A 97 -91.93 5.08 13.21
CA GLN A 97 -92.09 6.51 13.51
C GLN A 97 -93.20 7.13 12.65
N SER A 98 -93.38 6.70 11.40
CA SER A 98 -94.52 7.08 10.57
C SER A 98 -95.84 6.49 11.10
N ALA A 99 -95.82 5.24 11.57
CA ALA A 99 -96.97 4.60 12.21
C ALA A 99 -97.35 5.31 13.53
N VAL A 100 -96.36 5.65 14.38
CA VAL A 100 -96.57 6.43 15.61
C VAL A 100 -97.13 7.82 15.29
N ARG A 101 -96.63 8.52 14.26
CA ARG A 101 -97.24 9.79 13.80
C ARG A 101 -98.70 9.60 13.38
N SER A 102 -99.02 8.55 12.61
CA SER A 102 -100.39 8.25 12.18
C SER A 102 -101.34 7.86 13.33
N LEU A 103 -100.80 7.28 14.41
CA LEU A 103 -101.53 6.99 15.65
C LEU A 103 -101.69 8.23 16.54
N GLN A 104 -100.71 9.12 16.54
CA GLN A 104 -100.74 10.40 17.25
C GLN A 104 -101.74 11.39 16.61
N GLU A 105 -102.00 11.25 15.30
CA GLU A 105 -103.06 11.95 14.56
C GLU A 105 -104.46 11.32 14.74
N LYS A 106 -104.54 10.09 15.30
CA LYS A 106 -105.80 9.39 15.65
C LYS A 106 -105.93 9.14 17.15
N GLY A 107 -105.84 10.21 17.93
CA GLY A 107 -106.00 10.17 19.38
C GLY A 107 -107.43 9.88 19.84
N SER A 108 -107.72 8.63 20.21
CA SER A 108 -108.83 8.30 21.14
C SER A 108 -108.63 6.96 21.86
N LEU A 109 -108.36 7.05 23.17
CA LEU A 109 -108.78 6.11 24.22
C LEU A 109 -108.65 4.59 23.97
N ASP A 110 -107.45 4.04 24.19
CA ASP A 110 -107.19 3.37 25.49
C ASP A 110 -105.69 3.44 25.81
N VAL A 111 -105.38 3.77 27.06
CA VAL A 111 -104.10 4.35 27.48
C VAL A 111 -103.51 3.67 28.73
N GLN A 112 -104.34 3.13 29.63
CA GLN A 112 -103.86 2.79 30.97
C GLN A 112 -103.10 1.46 31.07
N GLU A 113 -103.43 0.46 30.24
CA GLU A 113 -102.69 -0.82 30.21
C GLU A 113 -101.39 -0.71 29.39
N LYS A 114 -101.43 -0.07 28.22
CA LYS A 114 -100.25 0.14 27.35
C LYS A 114 -99.12 0.90 28.03
N ILE A 115 -99.41 1.89 28.89
CA ILE A 115 -98.38 2.62 29.64
C ILE A 115 -97.55 1.67 30.52
N ARG A 116 -98.14 0.59 31.06
CA ARG A 116 -97.43 -0.35 31.95
C ARG A 116 -96.44 -1.25 31.19
N ASP A 117 -96.82 -1.73 30.00
CA ASP A 117 -95.92 -2.48 29.10
C ASP A 117 -94.83 -1.58 28.51
N VAL A 118 -95.17 -0.35 28.09
CA VAL A 118 -94.18 0.65 27.65
C VAL A 118 -93.17 0.97 28.75
N ASN A 119 -93.62 1.24 29.98
CA ASN A 119 -92.71 1.52 31.09
C ASN A 119 -91.86 0.30 31.49
N ALA A 120 -92.38 -0.93 31.39
CA ALA A 120 -91.58 -2.14 31.57
C ALA A 120 -90.46 -2.25 30.52
N ARG A 121 -90.75 -1.94 29.26
CA ARG A 121 -89.76 -1.93 28.16
C ARG A 121 -88.75 -0.78 28.32
N VAL A 122 -89.17 0.40 28.77
CA VAL A 122 -88.26 1.52 29.08
C VAL A 122 -87.28 1.13 30.19
N ASN A 123 -87.76 0.56 31.29
CA ASN A 123 -86.90 0.09 32.38
C ASN A 123 -85.93 -1.01 31.95
N GLU A 124 -86.31 -1.88 31.00
CA GLU A 124 -85.43 -2.92 30.47
C GLU A 124 -84.38 -2.36 29.49
N LEU A 125 -84.76 -1.41 28.63
CA LEU A 125 -83.84 -0.66 27.78
C LEU A 125 -82.85 0.17 28.60
N GLU A 126 -83.29 0.77 29.71
CA GLU A 126 -82.41 1.52 30.62
C GLU A 126 -81.36 0.62 31.28
N LYS A 127 -81.72 -0.60 31.72
CA LYS A 127 -80.73 -1.60 32.16
C LYS A 127 -79.73 -1.94 31.06
N GLN A 128 -80.20 -2.14 29.82
CA GLN A 128 -79.34 -2.45 28.67
C GLN A 128 -78.38 -1.30 28.35
N ILE A 129 -78.82 -0.05 28.43
CA ILE A 129 -77.97 1.14 28.30
C ILE A 129 -76.91 1.18 29.42
N VAL A 130 -77.29 0.82 30.66
CA VAL A 130 -76.36 0.76 31.80
C VAL A 130 -75.32 -0.37 31.68
N THR A 131 -75.67 -1.54 31.13
CA THR A 131 -74.67 -2.59 30.84
C THR A 131 -73.79 -2.23 29.66
N LEU A 132 -74.34 -1.74 28.55
CA LEU A 132 -73.56 -1.28 27.40
C LEU A 132 -72.58 -0.17 27.78
N LYS A 133 -72.98 0.79 28.64
CA LYS A 133 -72.08 1.83 29.14
C LYS A 133 -70.90 1.24 29.94
N LYS A 134 -71.15 0.24 30.79
CA LYS A 134 -70.08 -0.46 31.54
C LYS A 134 -69.15 -1.25 30.62
N GLU A 135 -69.68 -1.87 29.55
CA GLU A 135 -68.90 -2.56 28.52
C GLU A 135 -68.00 -1.56 27.76
N ILE A 136 -68.53 -0.39 27.37
CA ILE A 136 -67.77 0.69 26.72
C ILE A 136 -66.66 1.21 27.64
N GLU A 137 -66.95 1.45 28.92
CA GLU A 137 -65.93 1.83 29.92
C GLU A 137 -64.89 0.72 30.19
N ALA A 138 -65.23 -0.55 29.97
CA ALA A 138 -64.29 -1.66 30.04
C ALA A 138 -63.45 -1.80 28.75
N GLN A 139 -64.00 -1.44 27.59
CA GLN A 139 -63.29 -1.41 26.32
C GLN A 139 -62.33 -0.22 26.21
N SER A 140 -62.70 0.98 26.66
CA SER A 140 -61.78 2.13 26.68
C SER A 140 -60.54 1.83 27.52
N ARG A 141 -60.72 1.33 28.75
CA ARG A 141 -59.62 0.88 29.63
C ARG A 141 -58.77 -0.26 29.06
N LYS A 142 -59.25 -1.00 28.05
CA LYS A 142 -58.44 -1.97 27.27
C LYS A 142 -57.68 -1.25 26.15
N LYS A 143 -58.34 -0.33 25.41
CA LYS A 143 -57.70 0.53 24.40
C LYS A 143 -56.53 1.31 25.00
N ASP A 144 -56.72 2.01 26.11
CA ASP A 144 -55.69 2.84 26.75
C ASP A 144 -54.43 2.02 27.10
N LYS A 145 -54.61 0.77 27.53
CA LYS A 145 -53.51 -0.17 27.83
C LYS A 145 -52.79 -0.64 26.57
N LEU A 146 -53.53 -0.93 25.49
CA LEU A 146 -52.95 -1.31 24.20
C LEU A 146 -52.22 -0.12 23.55
N GLU A 147 -52.76 1.09 23.66
CA GLU A 147 -52.16 2.33 23.17
C GLU A 147 -50.86 2.65 23.94
N ALA A 148 -50.86 2.50 25.27
CA ALA A 148 -49.64 2.58 26.08
C ALA A 148 -48.59 1.51 25.70
N GLN A 149 -49.02 0.28 25.39
CA GLN A 149 -48.12 -0.78 24.91
C GLN A 149 -47.56 -0.49 23.51
N ALA A 150 -48.39 0.04 22.59
CA ALA A 150 -47.97 0.44 21.26
C ALA A 150 -46.92 1.56 21.32
N ASN A 151 -47.17 2.62 22.11
CA ASN A 151 -46.23 3.72 22.33
C ASN A 151 -44.89 3.25 22.95
N VAL A 152 -44.89 2.18 23.75
CA VAL A 152 -43.68 1.55 24.29
C VAL A 152 -42.98 0.64 23.27
N ALA A 153 -43.72 0.01 22.35
CA ALA A 153 -43.16 -0.77 21.25
C ALA A 153 -42.51 0.13 20.19
N GLU A 154 -43.17 1.23 19.80
CA GLU A 154 -42.68 2.21 18.83
C GLU A 154 -41.34 2.82 19.26
N LYS A 155 -41.22 3.29 20.51
CA LYS A 155 -39.96 3.80 21.07
C LYS A 155 -38.83 2.75 21.09
N LYS A 156 -39.16 1.45 21.19
CA LYS A 156 -38.18 0.37 21.04
C LYS A 156 -37.77 0.17 19.57
N ILE A 157 -38.71 0.28 18.63
CA ILE A 157 -38.45 0.20 17.19
C ILE A 157 -37.55 1.37 16.75
N GLU A 158 -37.86 2.60 17.17
CA GLU A 158 -37.03 3.78 16.92
C GLU A 158 -35.61 3.61 17.50
N GLY A 159 -35.51 3.19 18.77
CA GLY A 159 -34.23 2.92 19.43
C GLY A 159 -33.42 1.75 18.82
N LEU A 160 -34.08 0.81 18.13
CA LEU A 160 -33.43 -0.23 17.32
C LEU A 160 -33.01 0.30 15.95
N ASN A 161 -33.82 1.15 15.31
CA ASN A 161 -33.52 1.76 14.02
C ASN A 161 -32.28 2.67 14.10
N LEU A 162 -32.18 3.50 15.16
CA LEU A 162 -30.98 4.31 15.45
C LEU A 162 -29.72 3.45 15.66
N LYS A 163 -29.84 2.28 16.30
CA LYS A 163 -28.73 1.32 16.43
C LYS A 163 -28.37 0.68 15.09
N PHE A 164 -29.35 0.35 14.26
CA PHE A 164 -29.15 -0.24 12.94
C PHE A 164 -28.42 0.72 12.00
N GLU A 165 -28.83 1.99 11.95
CA GLU A 165 -28.19 3.02 11.12
C GLU A 165 -26.77 3.37 11.61
N ASN A 166 -26.50 3.29 12.92
CA ASN A 166 -25.13 3.41 13.45
C ASN A 166 -24.26 2.19 13.07
N LEU A 167 -24.80 0.96 13.15
CA LEU A 167 -24.10 -0.25 12.69
C LEU A 167 -23.83 -0.23 11.19
N ARG A 168 -24.74 0.34 10.39
CA ARG A 168 -24.58 0.54 8.95
C ARG A 168 -23.38 1.45 8.64
N LYS A 169 -23.29 2.61 9.31
CA LYS A 169 -22.16 3.54 9.17
C LYS A 169 -20.83 2.87 9.49
N ILE A 170 -20.75 2.16 10.62
CA ILE A 170 -19.55 1.41 11.04
C ILE A 170 -19.18 0.33 10.00
N ASN A 171 -20.16 -0.36 9.41
CA ASN A 171 -19.93 -1.35 8.36
C ASN A 171 -19.38 -0.70 7.06
N ASP A 172 -19.95 0.41 6.62
CA ASP A 172 -19.47 1.13 5.43
C ASP A 172 -18.08 1.77 5.66
N GLU A 173 -17.77 2.24 6.87
CA GLU A 173 -16.42 2.66 7.29
C GLU A 173 -15.42 1.48 7.24
N GLN A 174 -15.75 0.34 7.85
CA GLN A 174 -14.90 -0.86 7.81
C GLN A 174 -14.67 -1.34 6.37
N LYS A 175 -15.70 -1.32 5.53
CA LYS A 175 -15.65 -1.66 4.11
C LYS A 175 -14.75 -0.70 3.31
N LEU A 176 -14.71 0.59 3.67
CA LEU A 176 -13.76 1.56 3.12
C LEU A 176 -12.31 1.27 3.56
N ILE A 177 -12.10 0.98 4.84
CA ILE A 177 -10.78 0.62 5.39
C ILE A 177 -10.22 -0.64 4.73
N ILE A 178 -11.03 -1.69 4.58
CA ILE A 178 -10.63 -2.95 3.92
C ILE A 178 -10.21 -2.71 2.47
N ARG A 179 -10.98 -1.94 1.69
CA ARG A 179 -10.63 -1.57 0.30
C ARG A 179 -9.31 -0.81 0.22
N ASN A 180 -9.06 0.12 1.15
CA ASN A 180 -7.82 0.89 1.18
C ASN A 180 -6.61 0.02 1.56
N ALA A 181 -6.76 -0.90 2.51
CA ALA A 181 -5.73 -1.89 2.85
C ALA A 181 -5.43 -2.83 1.68
N GLN A 182 -6.45 -3.32 0.97
CA GLN A 182 -6.29 -4.20 -0.21
C GLN A 182 -5.56 -3.50 -1.37
N ARG A 183 -5.80 -2.19 -1.58
CA ARG A 183 -5.04 -1.37 -2.54
C ARG A 183 -3.57 -1.23 -2.13
N ALA A 184 -3.30 -0.95 -0.85
CA ALA A 184 -1.93 -0.84 -0.34
C ALA A 184 -1.16 -2.17 -0.45
N LEU A 185 -1.84 -3.31 -0.23
CA LEU A 185 -1.28 -4.65 -0.46
C LEU A 185 -0.82 -4.83 -1.90
N ARG A 186 -1.70 -4.58 -2.89
CA ARG A 186 -1.37 -4.74 -4.32
C ARG A 186 -0.18 -3.88 -4.76
N VAL A 187 -0.10 -2.63 -4.30
CA VAL A 187 1.05 -1.76 -4.58
C VAL A 187 2.35 -2.34 -4.00
N ALA A 188 2.32 -2.87 -2.77
CA ALA A 188 3.48 -3.52 -2.17
C ALA A 188 3.87 -4.83 -2.89
N GLU A 189 2.89 -5.59 -3.40
CA GLU A 189 3.13 -6.80 -4.22
C GLU A 189 3.77 -6.45 -5.57
N GLU A 190 3.28 -5.41 -6.25
CA GLU A 190 3.86 -4.90 -7.50
C GLU A 190 5.29 -4.37 -7.30
N GLU A 191 5.54 -3.59 -6.25
CA GLU A 191 6.89 -3.11 -5.91
C GLU A 191 7.83 -4.26 -5.52
N MET A 192 7.35 -5.27 -4.80
CA MET A 192 8.12 -6.48 -4.48
C MET A 192 8.47 -7.27 -5.76
N LEU A 193 7.52 -7.47 -6.68
CA LEU A 193 7.77 -8.16 -7.95
C LEU A 193 8.79 -7.41 -8.80
N LYS A 194 8.67 -6.08 -8.88
CA LYS A 194 9.65 -5.22 -9.54
C LYS A 194 11.03 -5.32 -8.90
N ALA A 195 11.14 -5.21 -7.57
CA ALA A 195 12.40 -5.33 -6.85
C ALA A 195 13.05 -6.72 -7.05
N LYS A 196 12.26 -7.79 -7.08
CA LYS A 196 12.69 -9.17 -7.38
C LYS A 196 13.25 -9.29 -8.80
N LEU A 197 12.60 -8.67 -9.79
CA LEU A 197 13.08 -8.62 -11.17
C LEU A 197 14.38 -7.81 -11.28
N GLU A 198 14.45 -6.63 -10.67
CA GLU A 198 15.65 -5.79 -10.65
C GLU A 198 16.83 -6.53 -10.00
N ALA A 199 16.62 -7.16 -8.83
CA ALA A 199 17.62 -8.00 -8.16
C ALA A 199 18.08 -9.18 -9.02
N SER A 200 17.18 -9.83 -9.76
CA SER A 200 17.55 -10.90 -10.71
C SER A 200 18.43 -10.39 -11.85
N SER A 201 18.19 -9.15 -12.31
CA SER A 201 19.02 -8.50 -13.34
C SER A 201 20.40 -8.11 -12.81
N VAL A 202 20.49 -7.69 -11.54
CA VAL A 202 21.74 -7.32 -10.87
C VAL A 202 22.58 -8.56 -10.58
N THR A 203 21.99 -9.65 -10.09
CA THR A 203 22.72 -10.91 -9.86
C THR A 203 23.22 -11.53 -11.16
N LYS A 204 22.46 -11.44 -12.26
CA LYS A 204 22.93 -11.84 -13.59
C LYS A 204 24.16 -11.03 -14.04
N LYS A 205 24.08 -9.68 -14.02
CA LYS A 205 25.23 -8.80 -14.35
C LYS A 205 26.44 -9.08 -13.45
N LEU A 206 26.21 -9.30 -12.15
CA LEU A 206 27.28 -9.61 -11.19
C LEU A 206 27.89 -11.01 -11.39
N LYS A 207 27.16 -11.96 -11.97
CA LYS A 207 27.68 -13.27 -12.39
C LYS A 207 28.56 -13.13 -13.64
N GLU A 208 28.08 -12.39 -14.64
CA GLU A 208 28.83 -12.06 -15.87
C GLU A 208 30.16 -11.34 -15.54
N VAL A 209 30.12 -10.35 -14.63
CA VAL A 209 31.33 -9.65 -14.16
C VAL A 209 32.25 -10.56 -13.32
N ARG A 210 31.71 -11.40 -12.42
CA ARG A 210 32.54 -12.33 -11.61
C ARG A 210 33.35 -13.29 -12.47
N GLN A 211 32.75 -13.83 -13.54
CA GLN A 211 33.39 -14.79 -14.43
C GLN A 211 34.59 -14.22 -15.21
N GLY A 212 34.73 -12.89 -15.31
CA GLY A 212 35.86 -12.23 -15.97
C GLY A 212 36.86 -11.53 -15.05
N TRP A 213 36.61 -11.44 -13.74
CA TRP A 213 37.41 -10.62 -12.82
C TRP A 213 37.92 -11.34 -11.57
N LEU A 214 37.26 -12.40 -11.09
CA LEU A 214 37.75 -13.16 -9.94
C LEU A 214 38.73 -14.27 -10.38
N PRO A 215 39.93 -14.37 -9.78
CA PRO A 215 40.77 -15.55 -9.91
C PRO A 215 40.02 -16.85 -9.56
N PRO A 216 40.25 -17.98 -10.26
CA PRO A 216 39.49 -19.21 -10.06
C PRO A 216 39.45 -19.71 -8.61
N TRP A 217 40.55 -19.57 -7.87
CA TRP A 217 40.63 -19.98 -6.46
C TRP A 217 39.71 -19.15 -5.56
N ILE A 218 39.63 -17.83 -5.73
CA ILE A 218 38.67 -16.98 -5.00
C ILE A 218 37.24 -17.37 -5.37
N SER A 219 36.98 -17.66 -6.65
CA SER A 219 35.64 -18.11 -7.08
C SER A 219 35.24 -19.45 -6.44
N ALA A 220 36.18 -20.37 -6.22
CA ALA A 220 35.92 -21.63 -5.52
C ALA A 220 35.59 -21.41 -4.03
N HIS A 221 36.42 -20.65 -3.31
CA HIS A 221 36.16 -20.34 -1.89
C HIS A 221 34.85 -19.57 -1.69
N LEU A 222 34.51 -18.63 -2.59
CA LEU A 222 33.27 -17.86 -2.48
C LEU A 222 32.02 -18.72 -2.69
N VAL A 223 32.09 -19.74 -3.56
CA VAL A 223 31.01 -20.74 -3.73
C VAL A 223 30.90 -21.65 -2.51
N HIS A 224 32.02 -22.09 -1.94
CA HIS A 224 32.00 -22.92 -0.72
C HIS A 224 31.41 -22.15 0.47
N PHE A 225 31.86 -20.91 0.70
CA PHE A 225 31.28 -19.99 1.70
C PHE A 225 29.78 -19.79 1.50
N GLN A 226 29.34 -19.53 0.26
CA GLN A 226 27.93 -19.39 -0.06
C GLN A 226 27.13 -20.68 0.24
N SER A 227 27.70 -21.86 -0.01
CA SER A 227 27.04 -23.14 0.32
C SER A 227 26.87 -23.34 1.83
N PHE A 228 27.90 -23.07 2.62
CA PHE A 228 27.88 -23.19 4.08
C PHE A 228 26.89 -22.22 4.75
N PHE A 229 26.84 -20.97 4.29
CA PHE A 229 25.85 -20.00 4.79
C PHE A 229 24.42 -20.36 4.40
N ILE A 230 24.21 -21.01 3.25
CA ILE A 230 22.88 -21.47 2.82
C ILE A 230 22.42 -22.70 3.61
N THR A 231 23.29 -23.67 3.94
CA THR A 231 22.90 -24.81 4.78
C THR A 231 22.56 -24.36 6.19
N GLN A 232 23.44 -23.61 6.85
CA GLN A 232 23.22 -23.09 8.20
C GLN A 232 22.00 -22.17 8.31
N TRP A 233 21.73 -21.36 7.27
CA TRP A 233 20.48 -20.59 7.20
C TRP A 233 19.25 -21.50 7.12
N ASN A 234 19.25 -22.55 6.30
CA ASN A 234 18.10 -23.44 6.15
C ASN A 234 17.90 -24.39 7.35
N GLU A 235 18.96 -24.80 8.03
CA GLU A 235 18.91 -25.71 9.18
C GLU A 235 18.47 -25.01 10.47
N HIS A 236 18.85 -23.74 10.66
CA HIS A 236 18.65 -23.04 11.94
C HIS A 236 17.94 -21.69 11.81
N GLY A 237 18.33 -20.85 10.84
CA GLY A 237 17.77 -19.49 10.68
C GLY A 237 16.32 -19.51 10.21
N ARG A 238 16.08 -20.13 9.06
CA ARG A 238 14.78 -20.16 8.40
C ARG A 238 13.68 -20.84 9.24
N PRO A 239 13.85 -22.02 9.86
CA PRO A 239 12.78 -22.62 10.66
C PRO A 239 12.41 -21.76 11.87
N THR A 240 13.39 -21.06 12.47
CA THR A 240 13.17 -20.14 13.60
C THR A 240 12.44 -18.86 13.15
N LEU A 241 12.73 -18.36 11.95
CA LEU A 241 12.07 -17.18 11.39
C LEU A 241 10.66 -17.49 10.87
N ASP A 242 10.49 -18.59 10.14
CA ASP A 242 9.17 -19.05 9.68
C ASP A 242 8.25 -19.33 10.89
N LEU A 243 8.78 -19.90 11.99
CA LEU A 243 8.06 -20.07 13.26
C LEU A 243 7.70 -18.74 13.95
N THR A 244 8.60 -17.74 13.96
CA THR A 244 8.29 -16.44 14.58
C THR A 244 7.34 -15.61 13.75
N ILE A 245 7.43 -15.65 12.41
CA ILE A 245 6.45 -15.04 11.49
C ILE A 245 5.06 -15.68 11.70
N LEU A 246 4.97 -17.01 11.70
CA LEU A 246 3.71 -17.73 11.91
C LEU A 246 3.09 -17.38 13.28
N LYS A 247 3.90 -17.33 14.35
CA LYS A 247 3.44 -16.91 15.69
C LYS A 247 3.04 -15.45 15.74
N VAL A 248 3.75 -14.53 15.08
CA VAL A 248 3.37 -13.11 15.03
C VAL A 248 2.07 -12.92 14.25
N SER A 249 1.82 -13.65 13.15
CA SER A 249 0.52 -13.61 12.46
C SER A 249 -0.61 -14.20 13.31
N PHE A 250 -0.38 -15.33 13.99
CA PHE A 250 -1.36 -15.96 14.87
C PHE A 250 -1.72 -15.04 16.06
N LEU A 251 -0.71 -14.44 16.71
CA LEU A 251 -0.91 -13.48 17.78
C LEU A 251 -1.56 -12.18 17.27
N SER A 252 -1.22 -11.70 16.07
CA SER A 252 -1.88 -10.51 15.48
C SER A 252 -3.37 -10.73 15.24
N TYR A 253 -3.76 -11.93 14.79
CA TYR A 253 -5.17 -12.35 14.70
C TYR A 253 -5.86 -12.40 16.08
N GLN A 254 -5.16 -12.91 17.10
CA GLN A 254 -5.66 -12.95 18.48
C GLN A 254 -5.79 -11.54 19.12
N VAL A 255 -4.89 -10.62 18.78
CA VAL A 255 -4.84 -9.24 19.28
C VAL A 255 -6.01 -8.38 18.79
N LEU A 256 -6.61 -8.71 17.63
CA LEU A 256 -7.83 -8.06 17.16
C LEU A 256 -9.01 -8.23 18.14
N ASN A 257 -8.97 -9.29 18.97
CA ASN A 257 -9.99 -9.58 20.00
C ASN A 257 -9.57 -9.19 21.43
N LYS A 258 -8.28 -8.94 21.72
CA LYS A 258 -7.78 -8.56 23.07
C LYS A 258 -6.65 -7.54 23.00
N LYS A 259 -6.91 -6.32 23.48
CA LYS A 259 -6.13 -5.11 23.16
C LYS A 259 -4.96 -4.77 24.10
N SER A 260 -4.65 -5.62 25.09
CA SER A 260 -3.78 -5.24 26.24
C SER A 260 -2.72 -6.27 26.67
N GLU A 261 -2.46 -7.31 25.85
CA GLU A 261 -1.60 -8.45 26.24
C GLU A 261 -0.37 -8.65 25.33
N VAL A 262 -0.13 -7.71 24.42
CA VAL A 262 0.91 -7.78 23.36
C VAL A 262 2.33 -7.80 23.93
N GLU A 263 2.63 -6.88 24.85
CA GLU A 263 4.00 -6.59 25.31
C GLU A 263 4.63 -7.78 26.04
N LYS A 264 3.87 -8.39 26.97
CA LYS A 264 4.32 -9.55 27.77
C LYS A 264 4.64 -10.80 26.94
N LEU A 265 4.02 -10.98 25.78
CA LEU A 265 4.20 -12.16 24.93
C LEU A 265 5.27 -11.97 23.84
N VAL A 266 5.54 -10.73 23.42
CA VAL A 266 6.67 -10.43 22.52
C VAL A 266 8.01 -10.44 23.28
N GLN A 267 8.03 -9.97 24.52
CA GLN A 267 9.22 -9.89 25.38
C GLN A 267 10.08 -11.19 25.38
N PRO A 268 9.57 -12.40 25.73
CA PRO A 268 10.40 -13.60 25.83
C PRO A 268 11.01 -14.04 24.50
N HIS A 269 10.35 -13.76 23.37
CA HIS A 269 10.86 -14.10 22.04
C HIS A 269 11.95 -13.11 21.58
N LEU A 270 11.81 -11.83 21.91
CA LEU A 270 12.86 -10.83 21.70
C LEU A 270 14.08 -11.09 22.61
N GLU A 271 13.86 -11.46 23.87
CA GLU A 271 14.92 -11.89 24.81
C GLU A 271 15.66 -13.13 24.30
N THR A 272 14.94 -14.15 23.78
CA THR A 272 15.57 -15.35 23.20
C THR A 272 16.46 -14.99 22.00
N LEU A 273 16.02 -14.06 21.14
CA LEU A 273 16.83 -13.54 20.04
C LEU A 273 18.09 -12.81 20.56
N ARG A 274 17.92 -11.91 21.53
CA ARG A 274 18.97 -11.11 22.16
C ARG A 274 20.03 -11.95 22.87
N THR A 275 19.61 -12.96 23.63
CA THR A 275 20.47 -13.71 24.57
C THR A 275 21.05 -14.99 24.00
N LYS A 276 20.37 -15.65 23.05
CA LYS A 276 20.84 -16.93 22.48
C LYS A 276 21.33 -16.79 21.05
N TRP A 277 20.58 -16.10 20.18
CA TRP A 277 20.89 -16.04 18.74
C TRP A 277 22.03 -15.09 18.40
N PHE A 278 22.02 -13.85 18.91
CA PHE A 278 23.09 -12.88 18.63
C PHE A 278 24.49 -13.32 19.12
N PRO A 279 24.66 -13.93 20.32
CA PRO A 279 25.96 -14.44 20.76
C PRO A 279 26.48 -15.58 19.89
N THR A 280 25.67 -16.60 19.60
CA THR A 280 26.09 -17.75 18.79
C THR A 280 26.47 -17.35 17.35
N ILE A 281 25.73 -16.43 16.72
CA ILE A 281 26.16 -15.85 15.43
C ILE A 281 27.52 -15.15 15.56
N LYS A 282 27.69 -14.33 16.61
CA LYS A 282 28.93 -13.56 16.85
C LYS A 282 30.13 -14.47 17.11
N GLU A 283 29.93 -15.64 17.72
CA GLU A 283 30.97 -16.65 17.97
C GLU A 283 31.34 -17.41 16.70
N HIS A 284 30.37 -17.90 15.91
CA HIS A 284 30.67 -18.52 14.62
C HIS A 284 31.30 -17.54 13.62
N CYS A 285 30.87 -16.26 13.61
CA CYS A 285 31.52 -15.23 12.80
C CYS A 285 32.94 -14.90 13.27
N LYS A 286 33.27 -15.06 14.56
CA LYS A 286 34.64 -14.94 15.06
C LYS A 286 35.50 -16.11 14.62
N ALA A 287 35.09 -17.35 14.93
CA ALA A 287 35.81 -18.55 14.54
C ALA A 287 36.12 -18.56 13.03
N PHE A 288 35.12 -18.22 12.19
CA PHE A 288 35.32 -18.07 10.74
C PHE A 288 36.36 -17.00 10.37
N VAL A 289 36.38 -15.85 11.04
CA VAL A 289 37.39 -14.80 10.79
C VAL A 289 38.78 -15.25 11.23
N ASP A 290 38.87 -15.97 12.34
CA ASP A 290 40.13 -16.50 12.87
C ASP A 290 40.69 -17.62 11.97
N ASP A 291 39.84 -18.53 11.47
CA ASP A 291 40.19 -19.59 10.51
C ASP A 291 40.72 -19.04 9.17
N PHE A 292 40.12 -17.94 8.68
CA PHE A 292 40.51 -17.32 7.39
C PHE A 292 41.66 -16.31 7.53
N HIS A 293 41.99 -15.87 8.75
CA HIS A 293 43.10 -14.95 9.02
C HIS A 293 44.45 -15.43 8.45
N PRO A 294 44.94 -16.67 8.70
CA PRO A 294 46.22 -17.13 8.16
C PRO A 294 46.22 -17.24 6.64
N LEU A 295 45.10 -17.60 6.01
CA LEU A 295 44.97 -17.67 4.55
C LEU A 295 45.09 -16.28 3.91
N VAL A 296 44.44 -15.26 4.50
CA VAL A 296 44.53 -13.87 4.04
C VAL A 296 45.95 -13.32 4.24
N GLN A 297 46.62 -13.62 5.36
CA GLN A 297 48.02 -13.22 5.56
C GLN A 297 48.96 -13.88 4.54
N SER A 298 48.83 -15.19 4.31
CA SER A 298 49.67 -15.94 3.35
C SER A 298 49.54 -15.43 1.92
N VAL A 299 48.31 -15.12 1.47
CA VAL A 299 48.10 -14.48 0.16
C VAL A 299 48.66 -13.06 0.14
N SER A 300 48.58 -12.31 1.24
CA SER A 300 49.15 -10.96 1.34
C SER A 300 50.67 -10.95 1.23
N THR A 301 51.38 -11.87 1.90
CA THR A 301 52.84 -11.98 1.80
C THR A 301 53.25 -12.44 0.41
N GLN A 302 52.63 -13.48 -0.14
CA GLN A 302 52.93 -13.96 -1.49
C GLN A 302 52.72 -12.89 -2.58
N ALA A 303 51.68 -12.04 -2.42
CA ALA A 303 51.44 -10.92 -3.33
C ALA A 303 52.50 -9.79 -3.20
N ILE A 304 52.97 -9.52 -1.98
CA ILE A 304 54.05 -8.56 -1.69
C ILE A 304 55.38 -9.07 -2.29
N ASP A 305 55.73 -10.33 -2.07
CA ASP A 305 56.96 -10.94 -2.61
C ASP A 305 56.94 -10.94 -4.15
N TYR A 306 55.82 -11.34 -4.76
CA TYR A 306 55.67 -11.29 -6.22
C TYR A 306 55.76 -9.86 -6.76
N TYR A 307 55.16 -8.87 -6.07
CA TYR A 307 55.31 -7.46 -6.43
C TYR A 307 56.78 -7.00 -6.35
N HIS A 308 57.53 -7.40 -5.33
CA HIS A 308 58.95 -7.06 -5.22
C HIS A 308 59.82 -7.70 -6.31
N VAL A 309 59.56 -8.97 -6.67
CA VAL A 309 60.25 -9.67 -7.78
C VAL A 309 59.93 -9.04 -9.14
N VAL A 310 58.66 -8.71 -9.40
CA VAL A 310 58.25 -8.03 -10.64
C VAL A 310 58.86 -6.62 -10.70
N HIS A 311 58.82 -5.86 -9.61
CA HIS A 311 59.38 -4.52 -9.54
C HIS A 311 60.91 -4.51 -9.72
N SER A 312 61.64 -5.43 -9.09
CA SER A 312 63.11 -5.53 -9.25
C SER A 312 63.51 -5.93 -10.67
N THR A 313 62.74 -6.80 -11.33
CA THR A 313 62.97 -7.25 -12.72
C THR A 313 62.63 -6.16 -13.74
N ILE A 314 61.54 -5.41 -13.53
CA ILE A 314 61.07 -4.37 -14.46
C ILE A 314 61.87 -3.06 -14.31
N LYS A 315 62.31 -2.69 -13.10
CA LYS A 315 63.06 -1.45 -12.84
C LYS A 315 64.24 -1.19 -13.80
N PRO A 316 65.19 -2.12 -14.04
CA PRO A 316 66.29 -1.86 -14.98
C PRO A 316 65.82 -1.71 -16.43
N HIS A 317 64.75 -2.38 -16.83
CA HIS A 317 64.17 -2.24 -18.17
C HIS A 317 63.50 -0.87 -18.35
N VAL A 318 62.79 -0.37 -17.33
CA VAL A 318 62.21 0.99 -17.34
C VAL A 318 63.30 2.06 -17.37
N ILE A 319 64.37 1.89 -16.59
CA ILE A 319 65.53 2.80 -16.61
C ILE A 319 66.16 2.83 -18.02
N LYS A 320 66.45 1.66 -18.61
CA LYS A 320 67.03 1.57 -19.96
C LYS A 320 66.14 2.15 -21.06
N ILE A 321 64.82 1.99 -20.95
CA ILE A 321 63.87 2.65 -21.86
C ILE A 321 63.90 4.17 -21.67
N HIS A 322 64.01 4.65 -20.43
CA HIS A 322 64.11 6.08 -20.15
C HIS A 322 65.42 6.68 -20.69
N GLU A 323 66.56 6.02 -20.49
CA GLU A 323 67.87 6.39 -21.04
C GLU A 323 67.88 6.48 -22.58
N VAL A 324 67.19 5.56 -23.27
CA VAL A 324 67.09 5.55 -24.73
C VAL A 324 66.13 6.61 -25.26
N VAL A 325 65.06 6.95 -24.52
CA VAL A 325 63.97 7.81 -25.00
C VAL A 325 64.12 9.28 -24.54
N ASP A 326 64.80 9.55 -23.42
CA ASP A 326 65.09 10.92 -22.97
C ASP A 326 65.83 11.78 -24.00
N PRO A 327 66.91 11.35 -24.69
CA PRO A 327 67.56 12.19 -25.70
C PRO A 327 66.61 12.62 -26.83
N TYR A 328 65.72 11.75 -27.29
CA TYR A 328 64.68 12.11 -28.27
C TYR A 328 63.65 13.10 -27.68
N PHE A 329 63.30 12.98 -26.40
CA PHE A 329 62.47 13.98 -25.72
C PHE A 329 63.18 15.32 -25.56
N GLN A 330 64.47 15.35 -25.21
CA GLN A 330 65.22 16.61 -25.11
C GLN A 330 65.41 17.26 -26.49
N GLU A 331 65.69 16.49 -27.55
CA GLU A 331 65.76 17.00 -28.92
C GLU A 331 64.40 17.53 -29.41
N THR A 332 63.32 16.75 -29.24
CA THR A 332 61.95 17.19 -29.56
C THR A 332 61.59 18.45 -28.77
N LYS A 333 62.01 18.56 -27.50
CA LYS A 333 61.82 19.73 -26.65
C LYS A 333 62.66 20.93 -27.12
N MET A 334 63.90 20.75 -27.59
CA MET A 334 64.69 21.82 -28.22
C MET A 334 63.99 22.37 -29.47
N VAL A 335 63.47 21.49 -30.33
CA VAL A 335 62.75 21.88 -31.56
C VAL A 335 61.40 22.54 -31.25
N MET A 336 60.62 21.97 -30.33
CA MET A 336 59.27 22.46 -30.00
C MET A 336 59.28 23.71 -29.11
N LYS A 337 60.29 23.89 -28.25
CA LYS A 337 60.38 25.03 -27.33
C LYS A 337 60.19 26.40 -28.01
N PRO A 338 60.92 26.79 -29.07
CA PRO A 338 60.72 28.10 -29.70
C PRO A 338 59.29 28.28 -30.24
N TYR A 339 58.65 27.23 -30.77
CA TYR A 339 57.24 27.31 -31.21
C TYR A 339 56.26 27.41 -30.03
N ILE A 340 56.51 26.67 -28.94
CA ILE A 340 55.70 26.75 -27.71
C ILE A 340 55.86 28.13 -27.06
N ASP A 341 57.07 28.66 -26.98
CA ASP A 341 57.37 30.00 -26.45
C ASP A 341 56.74 31.08 -27.35
N GLN A 342 56.86 30.98 -28.68
CA GLN A 342 56.21 31.90 -29.63
C GLN A 342 54.67 31.88 -29.54
N VAL A 343 54.07 30.69 -29.45
CA VAL A 343 52.60 30.55 -29.26
C VAL A 343 52.19 31.06 -27.87
N SER A 344 53.00 30.82 -26.84
CA SER A 344 52.80 31.34 -25.48
C SER A 344 52.83 32.87 -25.46
N ASP A 345 53.85 33.50 -26.04
CA ASP A 345 53.97 34.96 -26.10
C ASP A 345 52.89 35.61 -26.97
N THR A 346 52.49 34.96 -28.07
CA THR A 346 51.36 35.41 -28.89
C THR A 346 50.03 35.28 -28.14
N ALA A 347 49.84 34.22 -27.35
CA ALA A 347 48.60 33.94 -26.62
C ALA A 347 48.49 34.69 -25.28
N LYS A 348 49.59 34.99 -24.59
CA LYS A 348 49.65 35.73 -23.30
C LYS A 348 48.71 36.94 -23.26
N PRO A 349 48.80 37.94 -24.16
CA PRO A 349 47.92 39.12 -24.08
C PRO A 349 46.43 38.78 -24.24
N TYR A 350 46.07 37.74 -24.98
CA TYR A 350 44.68 37.29 -25.11
C TYR A 350 44.22 36.50 -23.87
N LEU A 351 45.07 35.65 -23.31
CA LEU A 351 44.83 34.89 -22.09
C LEU A 351 44.71 35.82 -20.87
N ASP A 352 45.59 36.81 -20.72
CA ASP A 352 45.52 37.81 -19.66
C ASP A 352 44.28 38.69 -19.77
N LYS A 353 43.90 39.10 -20.99
CA LYS A 353 42.66 39.85 -21.25
C LYS A 353 41.42 39.00 -20.94
N ALA A 354 41.44 37.71 -21.27
CA ALA A 354 40.39 36.75 -20.89
C ALA A 354 40.33 36.53 -19.37
N LEU A 355 41.47 36.40 -18.69
CA LEU A 355 41.57 36.26 -17.24
C LEU A 355 41.12 37.52 -16.50
N LEU A 356 41.38 38.71 -17.04
CA LEU A 356 40.83 39.99 -16.56
C LEU A 356 39.31 40.07 -16.73
N PHE A 357 38.77 39.61 -17.87
CA PHE A 357 37.33 39.54 -18.10
C PHE A 357 36.64 38.49 -17.22
N LEU A 358 37.31 37.35 -16.95
CA LEU A 358 36.80 36.28 -16.09
C LEU A 358 36.99 36.55 -14.59
N ARG A 359 37.91 37.43 -14.18
CA ARG A 359 38.16 37.86 -12.78
C ARG A 359 36.90 38.20 -11.96
N PRO A 360 35.91 38.97 -12.47
CA PRO A 360 34.64 39.19 -11.76
C PRO A 360 33.78 37.92 -11.64
N TYR A 361 33.81 37.03 -12.62
CA TYR A 361 33.07 35.76 -12.60
C TYR A 361 33.70 34.74 -11.65
N THR A 362 35.03 34.58 -11.66
CA THR A 362 35.72 33.71 -10.71
C THR A 362 35.55 34.20 -9.27
N LYS A 363 35.64 35.51 -9.02
CA LYS A 363 35.30 36.10 -7.71
C LYS A 363 33.86 35.77 -7.27
N LYS A 364 32.87 35.82 -8.17
CA LYS A 364 31.49 35.39 -7.88
C LYS A 364 31.42 33.89 -7.56
N VAL A 365 32.04 33.03 -8.38
CA VAL A 365 32.08 31.58 -8.16
C VAL A 365 32.71 31.22 -6.81
N PHE A 366 33.85 31.82 -6.44
CA PHE A 366 34.46 31.60 -5.12
C PHE A 366 33.56 32.08 -3.97
N ARG A 367 32.80 33.17 -4.14
CA ARG A 367 31.83 33.64 -3.14
C ARG A 367 30.68 32.65 -2.96
N TYR A 368 30.09 32.15 -4.06
CA TYR A 368 29.04 31.12 -3.99
C TYR A 368 29.56 29.80 -3.42
N HIS A 369 30.76 29.35 -3.84
CA HIS A 369 31.41 28.16 -3.28
C HIS A 369 31.58 28.28 -1.75
N ARG A 370 32.06 29.42 -1.25
CA ARG A 370 32.23 29.67 0.20
C ARG A 370 30.90 29.73 0.98
N ILE A 371 29.78 30.04 0.31
CA ILE A 371 28.44 29.97 0.90
C ILE A 371 27.96 28.51 0.93
N VAL A 372 28.10 27.80 -0.20
CA VAL A 372 27.71 26.39 -0.33
C VAL A 372 28.47 25.51 0.64
N THR A 373 29.79 25.63 0.78
CA THR A 373 30.57 24.81 1.71
C THR A 373 30.20 25.05 3.17
N LYS A 374 29.93 26.30 3.57
CA LYS A 374 29.38 26.62 4.89
C LYS A 374 28.03 25.95 5.13
N ASN A 375 27.10 26.07 4.18
CA ASN A 375 25.76 25.48 4.31
C ASN A 375 25.81 23.95 4.35
N VAL A 376 26.68 23.34 3.53
CA VAL A 376 26.98 21.90 3.55
C VAL A 376 27.52 21.46 4.90
N GLN A 377 28.47 22.20 5.49
CA GLN A 377 29.03 21.90 6.81
C GLN A 377 28.00 21.99 7.94
N ILE A 378 27.14 23.02 7.92
CA ILE A 378 26.06 23.22 8.91
C ILE A 378 24.97 22.15 8.80
N TYR A 379 24.61 21.74 7.58
CA TYR A 379 23.63 20.68 7.37
C TYR A 379 24.22 19.29 7.68
N HIS A 380 25.47 19.04 7.31
CA HIS A 380 26.18 17.79 7.63
C HIS A 380 26.26 17.57 9.14
N SER A 381 26.67 18.57 9.93
CA SER A 381 26.72 18.45 11.39
C SER A 381 25.33 18.25 12.02
N ARG A 382 24.27 18.87 11.45
CA ARG A 382 22.88 18.64 11.85
C ARG A 382 22.42 17.21 11.56
N VAL A 383 22.74 16.66 10.39
CA VAL A 383 22.47 15.26 10.04
C VAL A 383 23.28 14.30 10.92
N GLN A 384 24.57 14.59 11.15
CA GLN A 384 25.43 13.80 12.03
C GLN A 384 24.89 13.77 13.46
N ALA A 385 24.45 14.91 14.01
CA ALA A 385 23.84 14.98 15.34
C ALA A 385 22.51 14.20 15.42
N ASN A 386 21.65 14.32 14.40
CA ASN A 386 20.38 13.59 14.37
C ASN A 386 20.60 12.07 14.23
N LEU A 387 21.51 11.65 13.33
CA LEU A 387 21.90 10.24 13.19
C LEU A 387 22.53 9.70 14.47
N HIS A 388 23.43 10.44 15.13
CA HIS A 388 24.01 10.00 16.40
C HIS A 388 22.92 9.82 17.48
N LYS A 389 21.97 10.75 17.57
CA LYS A 389 20.83 10.64 18.49
C LYS A 389 19.94 9.44 18.16
N THR A 390 19.53 9.26 16.90
CA THR A 390 18.67 8.13 16.51
C THR A 390 19.36 6.79 16.70
N LEU A 391 20.64 6.65 16.27
CA LEU A 391 21.37 5.39 16.45
C LEU A 391 21.59 5.06 17.94
N LYS A 392 21.76 6.06 18.81
CA LYS A 392 21.94 5.88 20.26
C LYS A 392 20.63 5.55 20.99
N ASN A 393 19.48 5.95 20.44
CA ASN A 393 18.15 5.71 21.03
C ASN A 393 17.66 4.26 20.90
N TYR A 394 18.02 3.53 19.83
CA TYR A 394 17.65 2.11 19.69
C TYR A 394 18.81 1.20 20.12
N GLU A 395 18.52 0.21 20.97
CA GLU A 395 19.56 -0.67 21.54
C GLU A 395 20.38 -1.43 20.49
N LEU A 396 19.74 -1.84 19.39
CA LEU A 396 20.38 -2.57 18.28
C LEU A 396 21.38 -1.71 17.50
N THR A 397 21.14 -0.41 17.35
CA THR A 397 22.03 0.51 16.62
C THR A 397 23.01 1.26 17.52
N ARG A 398 22.81 1.21 18.84
CA ARG A 398 23.70 1.80 19.85
C ARG A 398 25.19 1.42 19.68
N PRO A 399 25.58 0.16 19.38
CA PRO A 399 27.00 -0.16 19.09
C PRO A 399 27.50 0.40 17.74
N LEU A 400 26.61 0.73 16.80
CA LEU A 400 26.97 1.37 15.52
C LEU A 400 27.10 2.90 15.66
N ALA A 401 26.69 3.51 16.78
CA ALA A 401 26.71 4.96 17.02
C ALA A 401 28.13 5.56 17.19
N THR A 402 29.18 4.91 16.67
CA THR A 402 30.55 5.43 16.67
C THR A 402 30.66 6.69 15.80
N GLU A 403 31.39 7.69 16.28
CA GLU A 403 31.47 9.01 15.61
C GLU A 403 31.92 8.91 14.15
N ARG A 404 32.88 8.03 13.88
CA ARG A 404 33.43 7.79 12.53
C ARG A 404 32.38 7.18 11.59
N LEU A 405 31.58 6.21 12.03
CA LEU A 405 30.50 5.65 11.21
C LEU A 405 29.40 6.69 10.95
N VAL A 406 28.98 7.41 12.01
CA VAL A 406 27.92 8.42 11.88
C VAL A 406 28.36 9.58 10.95
N TRP A 407 29.63 9.98 11.00
CA TRP A 407 30.21 10.96 10.06
C TRP A 407 30.18 10.47 8.60
N PHE A 408 30.52 9.20 8.35
CA PHE A 408 30.41 8.61 7.01
C PHE A 408 28.95 8.51 6.54
N MET A 409 28.02 8.10 7.40
CA MET A 409 26.59 8.01 7.07
C MET A 409 25.97 9.39 6.77
N ALA A 410 26.33 10.42 7.54
CA ALA A 410 25.93 11.80 7.27
C ALA A 410 26.48 12.31 5.93
N SER A 411 27.73 11.94 5.61
CA SER A 411 28.36 12.28 4.32
C SER A 411 27.68 11.56 3.15
N GLY A 412 27.36 10.26 3.29
CA GLY A 412 26.65 9.49 2.27
C GLY A 412 25.25 10.02 1.97
N LEU A 413 24.48 10.35 3.02
CA LEU A 413 23.14 10.93 2.87
C LEU A 413 23.18 12.31 2.19
N MET A 414 24.24 13.09 2.40
CA MET A 414 24.48 14.38 1.75
C MET A 414 24.88 14.28 0.28
N VAL A 415 25.62 13.24 -0.10
CA VAL A 415 26.07 13.02 -1.49
C VAL A 415 24.95 12.44 -2.37
N LEU A 416 24.02 11.68 -1.79
CA LEU A 416 22.87 11.05 -2.46
C LEU A 416 22.04 12.03 -3.35
N PRO A 417 21.53 13.17 -2.85
CA PRO A 417 20.77 14.12 -3.67
C PRO A 417 21.63 14.79 -4.75
N MET A 418 22.93 15.01 -4.49
CA MET A 418 23.86 15.54 -5.51
C MET A 418 24.07 14.54 -6.66
N ILE A 419 24.16 13.24 -6.38
CA ILE A 419 24.23 12.19 -7.43
C ILE A 419 22.95 12.18 -8.27
N VAL A 420 21.77 12.34 -7.66
CA VAL A 420 20.49 12.41 -8.39
C VAL A 420 20.44 13.64 -9.31
N LEU A 421 20.76 14.82 -8.79
CA LEU A 421 20.83 16.06 -9.58
C LEU A 421 21.84 15.97 -10.73
N PHE A 422 23.02 15.41 -10.47
CA PHE A 422 24.07 15.23 -11.47
C PHE A 422 23.66 14.25 -12.59
N ARG A 423 22.96 13.16 -12.25
CA ARG A 423 22.40 12.21 -13.23
C ARG A 423 21.32 12.85 -14.11
N ILE A 424 20.46 13.70 -13.55
CA ILE A 424 19.43 14.42 -14.32
C ILE A 424 20.08 15.44 -15.27
N LEU A 425 21.05 16.21 -14.78
CA LEU A 425 21.67 17.30 -15.55
C LEU A 425 22.60 16.83 -16.68
N LEU A 426 23.20 15.63 -16.56
CA LEU A 426 24.17 15.09 -17.52
C LEU A 426 23.63 13.94 -18.38
N TRP A 427 22.31 13.72 -18.41
CA TRP A 427 21.69 12.68 -19.23
C TRP A 427 21.66 13.03 -20.73
N LYS A 428 22.84 13.01 -21.36
CA LYS A 428 22.94 13.01 -22.84
C LYS A 428 22.39 11.69 -23.36
N GLU A 429 21.48 11.78 -24.34
CA GLU A 429 20.95 10.59 -25.01
C GLU A 429 22.07 9.76 -25.65
N PRO A 430 22.02 8.42 -25.57
CA PRO A 430 22.98 7.57 -26.27
C PRO A 430 22.76 7.68 -27.78
N LYS A 431 23.69 8.35 -28.49
CA LYS A 431 23.70 8.41 -29.96
C LYS A 431 23.62 6.99 -30.52
N LYS A 432 22.48 6.65 -31.14
CA LYS A 432 22.30 5.38 -31.87
C LYS A 432 23.37 5.32 -32.98
N ARG A 433 24.25 4.32 -32.93
CA ARG A 433 25.22 4.09 -34.01
C ARG A 433 24.45 3.73 -35.30
N PRO A 434 24.78 4.31 -36.47
CA PRO A 434 24.18 3.87 -37.73
C PRO A 434 24.55 2.41 -37.97
N ARG A 435 23.54 1.57 -38.22
CA ARG A 435 23.71 0.13 -38.43
C ARG A 435 24.13 -0.09 -39.89
N SER A 436 25.38 -0.47 -40.12
CA SER A 436 25.88 -0.74 -41.47
C SER A 436 25.16 -1.94 -42.10
N THR A 437 24.49 -1.69 -43.22
CA THR A 437 23.85 -2.73 -44.03
C THR A 437 24.89 -3.38 -44.93
N ASN A 438 25.44 -4.51 -44.49
CA ASN A 438 26.46 -5.24 -45.25
C ASN A 438 25.84 -5.88 -46.51
N ARG A 439 26.19 -5.39 -47.71
CA ARG A 439 25.68 -5.91 -49.00
C ARG A 439 26.46 -7.15 -49.41
N SER A 440 25.81 -8.31 -49.40
CA SER A 440 26.37 -9.59 -49.86
C SER A 440 26.48 -9.65 -51.39
N HIS A 441 27.68 -9.47 -51.92
CA HIS A 441 27.96 -9.68 -53.35
C HIS A 441 28.01 -11.17 -53.70
N ALA A 442 26.90 -11.72 -54.19
CA ALA A 442 26.81 -13.09 -54.70
C ALA A 442 27.58 -13.24 -56.03
N ARG A 443 28.87 -13.63 -55.95
CA ARG A 443 29.73 -13.83 -57.13
C ARG A 443 29.34 -15.12 -57.87
N ARG A 444 28.61 -14.99 -58.99
CA ARG A 444 28.20 -16.12 -59.86
C ARG A 444 29.43 -16.96 -60.27
N ARG A 445 29.38 -18.28 -60.04
CA ARG A 445 30.26 -19.26 -60.70
C ARG A 445 29.73 -19.56 -62.11
N ALA A 446 30.58 -19.40 -63.12
CA ALA A 446 30.39 -20.06 -64.42
C ALA A 446 31.06 -21.45 -64.41
N LYS A 447 30.65 -22.35 -65.31
CA LYS A 447 31.17 -23.73 -65.39
C LYS A 447 32.46 -23.84 -66.22
N ARG A 448 33.16 -24.96 -66.00
CA ARG A 448 34.41 -25.38 -66.65
C ARG A 448 34.25 -25.52 -68.18
N VAL A 449 35.35 -25.31 -68.90
CA VAL A 449 35.72 -26.10 -70.09
C VAL A 449 37.18 -26.54 -69.90
N HIS A 450 37.50 -27.79 -70.23
CA HIS A 450 38.87 -28.28 -70.33
C HIS A 450 39.34 -28.13 -71.78
N LEU A 451 40.60 -27.76 -71.97
CA LEU A 451 41.38 -28.15 -73.16
C LEU A 451 42.82 -28.40 -72.72
N GLN A 452 43.53 -29.23 -73.47
CA GLN A 452 44.77 -29.90 -73.08
C GLN A 452 45.87 -29.62 -74.11
N GLU A 453 47.12 -29.69 -73.66
CA GLU A 453 48.30 -30.01 -74.49
C GLU A 453 48.79 -29.00 -75.56
N LYS A 454 49.88 -28.29 -75.24
CA LYS A 454 51.22 -28.35 -75.87
C LYS A 454 52.11 -27.27 -75.24
N LEU A 455 53.31 -27.58 -74.71
CA LEU A 455 54.57 -27.82 -75.44
C LEU A 455 54.97 -26.66 -76.38
N THR A 456 55.94 -25.85 -75.96
CA THR A 456 57.29 -25.77 -76.57
C THR A 456 58.22 -24.83 -75.78
N SER A 457 59.43 -25.34 -75.50
CA SER A 457 60.65 -24.64 -75.03
C SER A 457 60.62 -23.89 -73.70
#